data_AF-A0A968IAL6-F1
#
_entry.id   AF-A0A968IAL6-F1
#
_cell.length_a   1.000
_cell.length_b   1.000
_cell.length_c   1.000
_cell.angle_alpha   90.00
_cell.angle_beta   90.00
_cell.angle_gamma   90.00
#
_symmetry.space_group_name_H-M   'P 1'
#
loop_
_entity.id
_entity.type
_entity.pdbx_description
1 polymer ?
#
loop_
_entity_poly.entity_id
_entity_poly.type
_entity_poly.pdbx_seq_one_letter_code
_entity_poly.pdbx_strand_id
1 'polypeptide(L)'
;MVLANLTSTALNMGQHDAAEGYARRALEHAEAAGNRFLISFMKLQFVRFALRRGDAIGARVELRCALEIAIATGRPSLLIEAVISFAEVLAAQRESHAEWLVLGYATHHPSTTAADRDKIRARLGSGGRPLDRHPLAR
;
A
#
# COMPACT_ATOMS: atom_id res chain seq x y z
N MET A 1 10.23 0.93 16.70
CA MET A 1 11.28 0.85 15.64
C MET A 1 11.69 -0.58 15.37
N VAL A 2 12.22 -1.35 16.34
CA VAL A 2 12.65 -2.75 16.12
C VAL A 2 11.56 -3.64 15.52
N LEU A 3 10.35 -3.64 16.11
CA LEU A 3 9.23 -4.47 15.62
C LEU A 3 8.80 -4.10 14.18
N ALA A 4 8.82 -2.81 13.83
CA ALA A 4 8.48 -2.34 12.49
C ALA A 4 9.47 -2.84 11.43
N ASN A 5 10.77 -2.85 11.78
CA ASN A 5 11.80 -3.40 10.92
C ASN A 5 11.63 -4.92 10.79
N LEU A 6 11.37 -5.62 11.90
CA LEU A 6 11.11 -7.07 11.86
C LEU A 6 9.89 -7.42 11.02
N THR A 7 8.81 -6.63 11.05
CA THR A 7 7.68 -6.79 10.14
C THR A 7 8.11 -6.70 8.68
N SER A 8 8.87 -5.66 8.31
CA SER A 8 9.32 -5.49 6.92
C SER A 8 10.28 -6.60 6.49
N THR A 9 11.21 -7.02 7.34
CA THR A 9 12.13 -8.13 7.05
C THR A 9 11.37 -9.44 6.89
N ALA A 10 10.45 -9.76 7.79
CA ALA A 10 9.64 -10.97 7.72
C ALA A 10 8.76 -11.00 6.46
N LEU A 11 8.19 -9.87 6.06
CA LEU A 11 7.47 -9.74 4.78
C LEU A 11 8.36 -10.05 3.58
N ASN A 12 9.58 -9.49 3.53
CA ASN A 12 10.53 -9.73 2.45
C ASN A 12 11.01 -11.19 2.40
N MET A 13 10.98 -11.90 3.53
CA MET A 13 11.31 -13.32 3.64
C MET A 13 10.10 -14.25 3.43
N GLY A 14 8.91 -13.71 3.15
CA GLY A 14 7.68 -14.51 3.02
C GLY A 14 7.16 -15.11 4.34
N GLN A 15 7.70 -14.67 5.49
CA GLN A 15 7.31 -15.11 6.83
C GLN A 15 6.10 -14.31 7.34
N HIS A 16 4.99 -14.46 6.63
CA HIS A 16 3.83 -13.58 6.80
C HIS A 16 3.17 -13.66 8.19
N ASP A 17 3.08 -14.84 8.80
CA ASP A 17 2.46 -14.98 10.14
C ASP A 17 3.31 -14.30 11.22
N ALA A 18 4.63 -14.45 11.14
CA ALA A 18 5.56 -13.74 11.99
C ALA A 18 5.48 -12.22 11.75
N ALA A 19 5.39 -11.80 10.50
CA ALA A 19 5.25 -10.39 10.13
C ALA A 19 3.98 -9.77 10.73
N GLU A 20 2.84 -10.45 10.67
CA GLU A 20 1.59 -9.99 11.26
C GLU A 20 1.68 -9.93 12.79
N GLY A 21 2.31 -10.92 13.42
CA GLY A 21 2.58 -10.91 14.86
C GLY A 21 3.43 -9.71 15.31
N TYR A 22 4.51 -9.41 14.58
CA TYR A 22 5.35 -8.24 14.85
C TYR A 22 4.61 -6.93 14.58
N ALA A 23 3.78 -6.87 13.52
CA ALA A 23 3.03 -5.68 13.15
C ALA A 23 1.98 -5.32 14.19
N ARG A 24 1.28 -6.31 14.75
CA ARG A 24 0.28 -6.12 15.80
C ARG A 24 0.91 -5.53 17.06
N ARG A 25 2.02 -6.11 17.53
CA ARG A 25 2.78 -5.57 18.67
C ARG A 25 3.32 -4.18 18.41
N ALA A 26 3.82 -3.93 17.19
CA ALA A 26 4.30 -2.60 16.81
C ALA A 26 3.18 -1.56 16.82
N LEU A 27 1.99 -1.93 16.35
CA LEU A 27 0.81 -1.08 16.36
C LEU A 27 0.36 -0.76 17.79
N GLU A 28 0.25 -1.75 18.66
CA GLU A 28 -0.10 -1.56 20.09
C GLU A 28 0.84 -0.55 20.77
N HIS A 29 2.15 -0.71 20.58
CA HIS A 29 3.13 0.25 21.12
C HIS A 29 3.02 1.64 20.48
N ALA A 30 2.71 1.71 19.19
CA ALA A 30 2.55 2.97 18.48
C ALA A 30 1.31 3.74 18.95
N GLU A 31 0.20 3.05 19.19
CA GLU A 31 -1.04 3.59 19.73
C GLU A 31 -0.84 4.11 21.15
N ALA A 32 -0.21 3.31 22.03
CA ALA A 32 0.11 3.72 23.39
C ALA A 32 1.04 4.96 23.43
N ALA A 33 1.95 5.09 22.47
CA ALA A 33 2.87 6.23 22.37
C ALA A 33 2.31 7.41 21.55
N GLY A 34 1.11 7.32 20.99
CA GLY A 34 0.56 8.34 20.09
C GLY A 34 1.38 8.55 18.80
N ASN A 35 2.18 7.56 18.39
CA ASN A 35 3.06 7.65 17.23
C ASN A 35 2.29 7.45 15.92
N ARG A 36 1.63 8.51 15.46
CA ARG A 36 0.79 8.53 14.25
C ARG A 36 1.49 7.99 13.00
N PHE A 37 2.77 8.27 12.82
CA PHE A 37 3.53 7.74 11.68
C PHE A 37 3.59 6.22 11.72
N LEU A 38 3.96 5.65 12.87
CA LEU A 38 4.10 4.22 12.99
C LEU A 38 2.74 3.50 12.94
N ILE A 39 1.69 4.13 13.46
CA ILE A 39 0.31 3.64 13.31
C ILE A 39 -0.06 3.54 11.82
N SER A 40 0.08 4.63 11.06
CA SER A 40 -0.22 4.64 9.62
C SER A 40 0.62 3.61 8.86
N PHE A 41 1.91 3.54 9.15
CA PHE A 41 2.82 2.59 8.50
C PHE A 41 2.44 1.13 8.78
N MET A 42 2.08 0.78 10.02
CA MET A 42 1.61 -0.57 10.36
C MET A 42 0.28 -0.89 9.68
N LYS A 43 -0.66 0.07 9.65
CA LYS A 43 -1.95 -0.07 8.96
C LYS A 43 -1.76 -0.41 7.48
N LEU A 44 -0.77 0.19 6.79
CA LEU A 44 -0.41 -0.20 5.42
C LEU A 44 0.10 -1.63 5.30
N GLN A 45 0.80 -2.17 6.31
CA GLN A 45 1.17 -3.59 6.30
C GLN A 45 -0.05 -4.50 6.48
N PHE A 46 -1.03 -4.08 7.30
CA PHE A 46 -2.30 -4.80 7.45
C PHE A 46 -3.13 -4.85 6.17
N VAL A 47 -3.02 -3.86 5.28
CA VAL A 47 -3.59 -3.95 3.91
C VAL A 47 -3.03 -5.18 3.20
N ARG A 48 -1.71 -5.38 3.20
CA ARG A 48 -1.06 -6.52 2.54
C ARG A 48 -1.45 -7.86 3.16
N PHE A 49 -1.55 -7.93 4.48
CA PHE A 49 -2.03 -9.13 5.17
C PHE A 49 -3.47 -9.47 4.80
N ALA A 50 -4.36 -8.47 4.75
CA ALA A 50 -5.75 -8.65 4.35
C ALA A 50 -5.86 -9.11 2.88
N LEU A 51 -5.14 -8.47 1.96
CA LEU A 51 -5.11 -8.87 0.55
C LEU A 51 -4.60 -10.30 0.35
N ARG A 52 -3.57 -10.71 1.10
CA ARG A 52 -3.07 -12.10 1.07
C ARG A 52 -4.12 -13.11 1.51
N ARG A 53 -5.00 -12.74 2.45
CA ARG A 53 -6.14 -13.56 2.89
C ARG A 53 -7.34 -13.51 1.94
N GLY A 54 -7.27 -12.73 0.84
CA GLY A 54 -8.39 -12.48 -0.05
C GLY A 54 -9.45 -11.52 0.53
N ASP A 55 -9.15 -10.87 1.65
CA ASP A 55 -10.06 -9.94 2.33
C ASP A 55 -9.90 -8.52 1.79
N ALA A 56 -10.49 -8.27 0.63
CA ALA A 56 -10.46 -6.94 -0.01
C ALA A 56 -11.20 -5.87 0.81
N ILE A 57 -12.21 -6.25 1.60
CA ILE A 57 -12.98 -5.31 2.44
C ILE A 57 -12.12 -4.85 3.61
N GLY A 58 -11.51 -5.79 4.34
CA GLY A 58 -10.57 -5.48 5.41
C GLY A 58 -9.39 -4.67 4.91
N ALA A 59 -8.86 -4.99 3.72
CA ALA A 59 -7.81 -4.20 3.09
C ALA A 59 -8.22 -2.73 2.87
N ARG A 60 -9.46 -2.48 2.39
CA ARG A 60 -9.98 -1.10 2.24
C ARG A 60 -10.14 -0.38 3.57
N VAL A 61 -10.58 -1.06 4.61
CA VAL A 61 -10.75 -0.48 5.95
C VAL A 61 -9.40 -0.02 6.48
N GLU A 62 -8.39 -0.89 6.44
CA GLU A 62 -7.05 -0.57 6.93
C GLU A 62 -6.38 0.52 6.09
N LEU A 63 -6.57 0.49 4.77
CA LEU A 63 -6.07 1.51 3.86
C LEU A 63 -6.69 2.88 4.16
N ARG A 64 -8.00 2.95 4.39
CA ARG A 64 -8.69 4.20 4.76
C ARG A 64 -8.08 4.79 6.03
N CYS A 65 -7.94 3.98 7.08
CA CYS A 65 -7.35 4.43 8.35
C CYS A 65 -5.90 4.92 8.15
N ALA A 66 -5.10 4.21 7.35
CA ALA A 66 -3.74 4.64 7.04
C ALA A 66 -3.69 5.97 6.30
N LEU A 67 -4.55 6.16 5.30
CA LEU A 67 -4.67 7.37 4.49
C LEU A 67 -5.10 8.59 5.30
N GLU A 68 -6.11 8.45 6.16
CA GLU A 68 -6.57 9.53 7.04
C GLU A 68 -5.40 10.07 7.90
N ILE A 69 -4.58 9.17 8.44
CA ILE A 69 -3.40 9.55 9.22
C ILE A 69 -2.30 10.14 8.33
N ALA A 70 -2.04 9.55 7.15
CA ALA A 70 -1.02 10.03 6.23
C ALA A 70 -1.32 11.46 5.74
N ILE A 71 -2.57 11.74 5.39
CA ILE A 71 -3.06 13.08 5.01
C ILE A 71 -2.88 14.05 6.17
N ALA A 72 -3.37 13.68 7.36
CA ALA A 72 -3.30 14.56 8.52
C ALA A 72 -1.86 14.82 9.02
N THR A 73 -0.91 13.94 8.71
CA THR A 73 0.51 14.11 9.05
C THR A 73 1.33 14.76 7.94
N GLY A 74 0.77 14.90 6.73
CA GLY A 74 1.42 15.56 5.59
C GLY A 74 2.71 14.88 5.14
N ARG A 75 2.91 13.58 5.44
CA ARG A 75 4.17 12.88 5.13
C ARG A 75 4.12 12.27 3.74
N PRO A 76 4.91 12.76 2.76
CA PRO A 76 4.81 12.29 1.39
C PRO A 76 5.12 10.80 1.22
N SER A 77 6.05 10.25 2.00
CA SER A 77 6.39 8.82 1.95
C SER A 77 5.20 7.92 2.32
N LEU A 78 4.40 8.32 3.32
CA LEU A 78 3.20 7.56 3.69
C LEU A 78 2.10 7.71 2.64
N LEU A 79 1.96 8.88 2.03
CA LEU A 79 0.98 9.11 0.96
C LEU A 79 1.31 8.26 -0.27
N ILE A 80 2.58 8.22 -0.70
CA ILE A 80 3.01 7.39 -1.83
C ILE A 80 2.81 5.90 -1.54
N GLU A 81 3.22 5.42 -0.37
CA GLU A 81 3.02 4.01 0.02
C GLU A 81 1.52 3.65 0.09
N ALA A 82 0.68 4.58 0.56
CA ALA A 82 -0.77 4.38 0.60
C ALA A 82 -1.39 4.35 -0.80
N VAL A 83 -0.91 5.17 -1.75
CA VAL A 83 -1.36 5.14 -3.15
C VAL A 83 -0.96 3.82 -3.83
N ILE A 84 0.24 3.30 -3.56
CA ILE A 84 0.67 1.98 -4.05
C ILE A 84 -0.22 0.88 -3.44
N SER A 85 -0.51 0.96 -2.15
CA SER A 85 -1.41 0.01 -1.47
C SER A 85 -2.85 0.10 -1.99
N PHE A 86 -3.30 1.28 -2.42
CA PHE A 86 -4.61 1.44 -3.05
C PHE A 86 -4.67 0.73 -4.41
N ALA A 87 -3.61 0.86 -5.21
CA ALA A 87 -3.50 0.11 -6.46
C ALA A 87 -3.54 -1.41 -6.22
N GLU A 88 -2.91 -1.91 -5.15
CA GLU A 88 -3.00 -3.33 -4.76
C GLU A 88 -4.44 -3.77 -4.45
N VAL A 89 -5.20 -2.93 -3.75
CA VAL A 89 -6.61 -3.19 -3.46
C VAL A 89 -7.45 -3.20 -4.73
N LEU A 90 -7.23 -2.25 -5.64
CA LEU A 90 -7.93 -2.19 -6.93
C LEU A 90 -7.63 -3.44 -7.79
N ALA A 91 -6.37 -3.88 -7.82
CA ALA A 91 -5.96 -5.10 -8.49
C ALA A 91 -6.71 -6.33 -7.95
N ALA A 92 -6.79 -6.46 -6.62
CA ALA A 92 -7.51 -7.57 -5.98
C ALA A 92 -9.01 -7.57 -6.28
N GLN A 93 -9.57 -6.40 -6.58
CA GLN A 93 -10.96 -6.22 -7.00
C GLN A 93 -11.17 -6.34 -8.52
N ARG A 94 -10.10 -6.59 -9.30
CA ARG A 94 -10.11 -6.65 -10.77
C ARG A 94 -10.43 -5.31 -11.45
N GLU A 95 -10.18 -4.20 -10.77
CA GLU A 95 -10.36 -2.85 -11.28
C GLU A 95 -9.11 -2.36 -12.02
N SER A 96 -8.68 -3.09 -13.06
CA SER A 96 -7.36 -2.90 -13.70
C SER A 96 -7.14 -1.52 -14.33
N HIS A 97 -8.20 -0.87 -14.84
CA HIS A 97 -8.07 0.49 -15.37
C HIS A 97 -7.82 1.52 -14.26
N ALA A 98 -8.54 1.40 -13.15
CA ALA A 98 -8.35 2.28 -11.99
C ALA A 98 -6.98 2.05 -11.34
N GLU A 99 -6.53 0.78 -11.21
CA GLU A 99 -5.17 0.45 -10.76
C GLU A 99 -4.13 1.19 -11.62
N TRP A 100 -4.25 1.09 -12.95
CA TRP A 100 -3.31 1.72 -13.88
C TRP A 100 -3.27 3.24 -13.73
N LEU A 101 -4.43 3.90 -13.64
CA LEU A 101 -4.51 5.36 -13.45
C LEU A 101 -3.84 5.81 -12.16
N VAL A 102 -4.10 5.10 -11.06
CA VAL A 102 -3.53 5.40 -9.74
C VAL A 102 -2.01 5.24 -9.75
N LEU A 103 -1.49 4.16 -10.34
CA LEU A 103 -0.05 3.93 -10.48
C LEU A 103 0.61 4.94 -11.43
N GLY A 104 -0.08 5.30 -12.52
CA GLY A 104 0.35 6.34 -13.46
C GLY A 104 0.51 7.68 -12.75
N TYR A 105 -0.47 8.08 -11.94
CA TYR A 105 -0.38 9.29 -11.11
C TYR A 105 0.82 9.23 -10.15
N ALA A 106 0.96 8.13 -9.40
CA ALA A 106 2.06 7.98 -8.44
C ALA A 106 3.44 8.06 -9.09
N THR A 107 3.61 7.52 -10.30
CA THR A 107 4.89 7.51 -11.01
C THR A 107 5.40 8.92 -11.33
N HIS A 108 4.48 9.84 -11.67
CA HIS A 108 4.81 11.21 -12.07
C HIS A 108 4.82 12.20 -10.90
N HIS A 109 4.41 11.78 -9.70
CA HIS A 109 4.34 12.67 -8.55
C HIS A 109 5.75 13.07 -8.07
N PRO A 110 6.04 14.37 -7.83
CA PRO A 110 7.38 14.84 -7.47
C PRO A 110 7.98 14.18 -6.22
N SER A 111 7.12 13.82 -5.26
CA SER A 111 7.55 13.20 -4.00
C SER A 111 7.81 11.69 -4.09
N THR A 112 7.59 11.07 -5.25
CA THR A 112 7.85 9.64 -5.43
C THR A 112 9.35 9.41 -5.55
N THR A 113 9.87 8.45 -4.78
CA THR A 113 11.30 8.12 -4.81
C THR A 113 11.66 7.28 -6.05
N ALA A 114 12.94 7.15 -6.37
CA ALA A 114 13.38 6.27 -7.45
C ALA A 114 13.00 4.80 -7.17
N ALA A 115 13.23 4.33 -5.94
CA ALA A 115 12.87 2.99 -5.52
C ALA A 115 11.36 2.73 -5.65
N ASP A 116 10.51 3.69 -5.27
CA ASP A 116 9.06 3.53 -5.40
C ASP A 116 8.61 3.58 -6.86
N ARG A 117 9.23 4.43 -7.70
CA ARG A 117 9.01 4.39 -9.16
C ARG A 117 9.35 3.02 -9.75
N ASP A 118 10.43 2.40 -9.31
CA ASP A 118 10.84 1.08 -9.81
C ASP A 118 9.85 -0.01 -9.37
N LYS A 119 9.37 0.03 -8.11
CA LYS A 119 8.26 -0.84 -7.65
C LYS A 119 7.00 -0.65 -8.50
N ILE A 120 6.60 0.60 -8.74
CA ILE A 120 5.41 0.92 -9.55
C ILE A 120 5.59 0.42 -10.99
N ARG A 121 6.77 0.63 -11.59
CA ARG A 121 7.09 0.17 -12.95
C ARG A 121 7.07 -1.35 -13.06
N ALA A 122 7.60 -2.07 -12.07
CA ALA A 122 7.53 -3.52 -12.02
C ALA A 122 6.07 -4.02 -12.05
N ARG A 123 5.17 -3.36 -11.30
CA ARG A 123 3.73 -3.66 -11.32
C ARG A 123 3.09 -3.37 -12.68
N LEU A 124 3.31 -2.18 -13.23
CA LEU A 124 2.80 -1.79 -14.55
C LEU A 124 3.35 -2.65 -15.70
N GLY A 125 4.54 -3.23 -15.55
CA GLY A 125 5.11 -4.18 -16.51
C GLY A 125 4.50 -5.59 -16.40
N SER A 126 4.03 -5.98 -15.21
CA SER A 126 3.39 -7.27 -14.95
C SER A 126 1.88 -7.27 -15.25
N GLY A 127 1.20 -6.13 -15.07
CA GLY A 127 -0.18 -5.90 -15.48
C GLY A 127 -0.18 -5.11 -16.78
N GLY A 128 -0.27 -5.81 -17.91
CA GLY A 128 -0.19 -5.20 -19.25
C GLY A 128 -1.01 -3.91 -19.37
N ARG A 129 -0.52 -2.95 -20.18
CA ARG A 129 -1.25 -1.72 -20.52
C ARG A 129 -2.72 -2.08 -20.74
N PRO A 130 -3.70 -1.35 -20.16
CA PRO A 130 -5.06 -1.45 -20.62
C PRO A 130 -5.02 -1.08 -22.10
N LEU A 131 -5.06 -2.09 -22.98
CA LEU A 131 -5.11 -1.90 -24.41
C LEU A 131 -6.28 -0.97 -24.68
N ASP A 132 -6.03 0.04 -25.52
CA ASP A 132 -6.99 0.98 -26.04
C ASP A 132 -8.32 0.28 -26.38
N ARG A 133 -9.26 0.29 -25.42
CA ARG A 133 -10.68 0.14 -25.71
C ARG A 133 -11.29 1.52 -25.69
N HIS A 134 -10.75 2.39 -26.54
CA HIS A 134 -11.56 3.37 -27.20
C HIS A 134 -12.23 2.65 -28.38
N PRO A 135 -13.54 2.38 -28.38
CA PRO A 135 -14.25 2.47 -29.63
C PRO A 135 -14.28 3.96 -29.94
N LEU A 136 -13.53 4.36 -30.96
CA LEU A 136 -14.02 5.41 -31.86
C LEU A 136 -15.36 4.89 -32.39
N ALA A 137 -16.46 5.33 -31.79
CA ALA A 137 -17.76 5.28 -32.41
C ALA A 137 -18.17 6.72 -32.71
N ARG A 138 -18.35 6.94 -34.01
CA ARG A 138 -18.70 8.17 -34.70
C ARG A 138 -19.93 8.87 -34.12
#